data_AF-A0A7S2K3Q3-F1
#
_entry.id   AF-A0A7S2K3Q3-F1
#
_cell.length_a   1.000
_cell.length_b   1.000
_cell.length_c   1.000
_cell.angle_alpha   90.00
_cell.angle_beta   90.00
_cell.angle_gamma   90.00
#
_symmetry.space_group_name_H-M   'P 1'
#
loop_
_entity.id
_entity.type
_entity.pdbx_description
1 polymer ?
#
loop_
_entity_poly.entity_id
_entity_poly.type
_entity_poly.pdbx_seq_one_letter_code
_entity_poly.pdbx_strand_id
1 'polypeptide(L)'
;ATIGPIVLFIGLMINEEALRCINPRHYSAFIVGLFPSIYDWAVIVSGRSPIIVNDVNVALDDNVFDNFFGVLAWKQGSVLISLIWVCMLMYVIDRKWLSATVWATIGALFAASGIIHVPKAGFESFVAPESEQCRSEEECWQYGEQWMYFLAYIIMAVTFLAIEIIRSFVDDEMLLPPLTNEVQMNENDDVKTRDLDLLRRKDPIEELSSNTLDNA
;
A
#
# COMPACT_ATOMS: atom_id res chain seq x y z
N ALA A 1 22.66 20.77 -5.45
CA ALA A 1 22.72 19.47 -4.75
C ALA A 1 22.25 19.49 -3.28
N THR A 2 21.75 20.61 -2.73
CA THR A 2 21.42 20.74 -1.29
C THR A 2 19.98 20.36 -0.89
N ILE A 3 19.05 20.29 -1.85
CA ILE A 3 17.63 20.00 -1.56
C ILE A 3 17.40 18.49 -1.31
N GLY A 4 18.20 17.61 -1.92
CA GLY A 4 18.04 16.15 -1.84
C GLY A 4 18.04 15.59 -0.42
N PRO A 5 19.05 15.89 0.43
CA PRO A 5 19.08 15.42 1.81
C PRO A 5 17.89 15.91 2.67
N ILE A 6 17.39 17.13 2.42
CA ILE A 6 16.26 17.70 3.15
C ILE A 6 14.97 16.96 2.82
N VAL A 7 14.71 16.70 1.54
CA VAL A 7 13.52 15.95 1.09
C VAL A 7 13.54 14.51 1.61
N LEU A 8 14.71 13.86 1.59
CA LEU A 8 14.87 12.53 2.16
C LEU A 8 14.58 12.51 3.66
N PHE A 9 15.09 13.48 4.42
CA PHE A 9 14.84 13.59 5.86
C PHE A 9 13.35 13.81 6.16
N ILE A 10 12.70 14.75 5.47
CA ILE A 10 11.27 15.02 5.66
C ILE A 10 10.43 13.78 5.29
N GLY A 11 10.78 13.09 4.19
CA GLY A 11 10.12 11.86 3.79
C GLY A 11 10.22 10.76 4.86
N LEU A 12 11.40 10.57 5.46
CA LEU A 12 11.57 9.61 6.56
C LEU A 12 10.74 9.98 7.79
N MET A 13 10.69 11.25 8.18
CA MET A 13 9.88 11.73 9.31
C MET A 13 8.38 11.53 9.09
N ILE A 14 7.86 11.77 7.88
CA ILE A 14 6.45 11.53 7.56
C ILE A 14 6.12 10.03 7.63
N ASN A 15 7.03 9.17 7.15
CA ASN A 15 6.84 7.72 7.23
C ASN A 15 6.89 7.22 8.69
N GLU A 16 7.75 7.78 9.53
CA GLU A 16 7.76 7.47 10.97
C GLU A 16 6.42 7.81 11.62
N GLU A 17 5.90 9.01 11.36
CA GLU A 17 4.62 9.42 11.93
C GLU A 17 3.45 8.60 11.39
N ALA A 18 3.44 8.28 10.09
CA ALA A 18 2.45 7.38 9.50
C ALA A 18 2.49 5.98 10.13
N LEU A 19 3.68 5.43 10.38
CA LEU A 19 3.86 4.13 11.02
C LEU A 19 3.48 4.13 12.50
N ARG A 20 3.53 5.28 13.18
CA ARG A 20 3.03 5.43 14.56
C ARG A 20 1.50 5.44 14.62
N CYS A 21 0.84 5.98 13.59
CA CYS A 21 -0.63 6.03 13.53
C CYS A 21 -1.26 4.72 13.03
N ILE A 22 -0.52 3.88 12.32
CA ILE A 22 -1.04 2.64 11.74
C ILE A 22 -0.93 1.45 12.72
N ASN A 23 -1.87 0.52 12.65
CA ASN A 23 -1.80 -0.72 13.40
C ASN A 23 -0.64 -1.60 12.87
N PRO A 24 0.16 -2.27 13.72
CA PRO A 24 1.22 -3.17 13.29
C PRO A 24 0.81 -4.25 12.30
N ARG A 25 -0.48 -4.65 12.29
CA ARG A 25 -1.01 -5.62 11.32
C ARG A 25 -0.95 -5.12 9.86
N HIS A 26 -1.04 -3.81 9.64
CA HIS A 26 -1.12 -3.22 8.30
C HIS A 26 0.23 -2.80 7.72
N TYR A 27 1.35 -3.08 8.41
CA TYR A 27 2.70 -2.74 7.92
C TYR A 27 3.01 -3.36 6.55
N SER A 28 2.50 -4.56 6.26
CA SER A 28 2.66 -5.20 4.95
C SER A 28 1.97 -4.42 3.82
N ALA A 29 0.74 -3.93 4.04
CA ALA A 29 0.03 -3.12 3.07
C ALA A 29 0.76 -1.80 2.80
N PHE A 30 1.28 -1.16 3.84
CA PHE A 30 2.08 0.06 3.72
C PHE A 30 3.32 -0.15 2.83
N ILE A 31 4.08 -1.23 3.04
CA ILE A 31 5.28 -1.55 2.24
C ILE A 31 4.92 -1.79 0.77
N VAL A 32 3.84 -2.54 0.50
CA VAL A 32 3.39 -2.77 -0.90
C VAL A 32 2.98 -1.46 -1.57
N GLY A 33 2.41 -0.52 -0.81
CA GLY A 33 2.11 0.83 -1.27
C GLY A 33 3.31 1.64 -1.74
N LEU A 34 4.53 1.30 -1.30
CA LEU A 34 5.74 2.01 -1.73
C LEU A 34 6.23 1.55 -3.10
N PHE A 35 5.86 0.34 -3.55
CA PHE A 35 6.36 -0.23 -4.80
C PHE A 35 6.07 0.62 -6.04
N PRO A 36 4.86 1.16 -6.29
CA PRO A 36 4.61 2.00 -7.46
C PRO A 36 5.54 3.21 -7.55
N SER A 37 5.79 3.89 -6.43
CA SER A 37 6.72 5.03 -6.35
C SER A 37 8.18 4.62 -6.58
N ILE A 38 8.58 3.45 -6.08
CA ILE A 38 9.92 2.90 -6.31
C ILE A 38 10.11 2.55 -7.79
N TYR A 39 9.09 1.97 -8.44
CA TYR A 39 9.13 1.67 -9.86
C TYR A 39 9.19 2.92 -10.73
N ASP A 40 8.41 3.96 -10.41
CA ASP A 40 8.48 5.24 -11.10
C ASP A 40 9.89 5.85 -11.02
N TRP A 41 10.48 5.88 -9.83
CA TRP A 41 11.87 6.30 -9.63
C TRP A 41 12.87 5.43 -10.43
N ALA A 42 12.71 4.10 -10.42
CA ALA A 42 13.59 3.19 -11.13
C ALA A 42 13.56 3.43 -12.65
N VAL A 43 12.37 3.65 -13.23
CA VAL A 43 12.23 4.01 -14.65
C VAL A 43 12.89 5.36 -14.93
N ILE A 44 12.78 6.33 -14.02
CA ILE A 44 13.45 7.62 -14.17
C ILE A 44 14.97 7.48 -14.20
N VAL A 45 15.55 6.72 -13.27
CA VAL A 45 16.99 6.50 -13.19
C VAL A 45 17.53 5.67 -14.36
N SER A 46 16.71 4.79 -14.94
CA SER A 46 17.11 3.97 -16.10
C SER A 46 17.29 4.74 -17.41
N GLY A 47 17.08 6.06 -17.44
CA GLY A 47 17.18 6.87 -18.66
C GLY A 47 16.01 6.68 -19.64
N ARG A 48 15.02 5.83 -19.30
CA ARG A 48 13.80 5.63 -20.10
C ARG A 48 12.68 6.60 -19.73
N SER A 49 12.89 7.50 -18.79
CA SER A 49 11.93 8.55 -18.49
C SER A 49 11.88 9.62 -19.60
N PRO A 50 10.69 10.14 -19.98
CA PRO A 50 10.58 11.30 -20.88
C PRO A 50 11.21 12.58 -20.30
N ILE A 51 11.52 12.60 -19.01
CA ILE A 51 12.36 13.62 -18.37
C ILE A 51 13.82 13.15 -18.46
N ILE A 52 14.57 13.74 -19.39
CA ILE A 52 16.01 13.52 -19.53
C ILE A 52 16.72 14.25 -18.39
N VAL A 53 17.19 13.51 -17.39
CA VAL A 53 18.09 14.05 -16.34
C VAL A 53 19.52 13.77 -16.77
N ASN A 54 20.16 14.73 -17.45
CA ASN A 54 21.51 14.59 -18.04
C ASN A 54 22.64 14.29 -17.03
N ASP A 55 22.39 14.31 -15.73
CA ASP A 55 23.41 14.22 -14.68
C ASP A 55 23.54 12.84 -14.00
N VAL A 56 22.67 11.88 -14.31
CA VAL A 56 22.72 10.52 -13.72
C VAL A 56 22.49 9.48 -14.81
N ASN A 57 23.50 9.27 -15.65
CA ASN A 57 23.50 8.16 -16.62
C ASN A 57 24.02 6.90 -15.93
N VAL A 58 23.14 6.17 -15.24
CA VAL A 58 23.44 4.77 -14.89
C VAL A 58 23.25 3.99 -16.18
N ALA A 59 24.36 3.57 -16.81
CA ALA A 59 24.34 2.71 -17.98
C ALA A 59 23.85 1.31 -17.57
N LEU A 60 22.53 1.17 -17.40
CA LEU A 60 21.88 -0.13 -17.31
C LEU A 60 21.78 -0.66 -18.74
N ASP A 61 22.18 -1.91 -18.95
CA ASP A 61 22.09 -2.57 -20.25
C ASP A 61 20.65 -2.44 -20.80
N ASP A 62 20.53 -2.04 -22.07
CA ASP A 62 19.25 -1.73 -22.71
C ASP A 62 18.30 -2.94 -22.64
N ASN A 63 18.82 -4.16 -22.56
CA ASN A 63 18.00 -5.37 -22.54
C ASN A 63 17.27 -5.63 -21.21
N VAL A 64 17.60 -4.94 -20.12
CA VAL A 64 17.07 -5.28 -18.76
C VAL A 64 15.58 -4.98 -18.62
N PHE A 65 15.08 -3.94 -19.31
CA PHE A 65 13.68 -3.51 -19.18
C PHE A 65 12.83 -3.70 -20.45
N ASP A 66 13.41 -4.24 -21.53
CA ASP A 66 12.70 -4.40 -22.82
C ASP A 66 11.49 -5.34 -22.76
N ASN A 67 11.39 -6.18 -21.73
CA ASN A 67 10.25 -7.07 -21.50
C ASN A 67 9.43 -6.71 -20.25
N PHE A 68 9.68 -5.56 -19.62
CA PHE A 68 9.11 -5.19 -18.32
C PHE A 68 7.85 -4.31 -18.44
N PHE A 69 6.94 -4.66 -19.36
CA PHE A 69 5.65 -4.00 -19.55
C PHE A 69 4.87 -3.81 -18.23
N GLY A 70 4.96 -4.77 -17.32
CA GLY A 70 4.30 -4.71 -16.01
C GLY A 70 4.85 -3.64 -15.06
N VAL A 71 6.15 -3.38 -15.09
CA VAL A 71 6.77 -2.33 -14.25
C VAL A 71 6.39 -0.95 -14.74
N LEU A 72 6.22 -0.80 -16.04
CA LEU A 72 5.83 0.46 -16.61
C LEU A 72 4.38 0.83 -16.33
N ALA A 73 3.48 -0.15 -16.33
CA ALA A 73 2.09 0.08 -15.94
C ALA A 73 1.99 0.74 -14.56
N TRP A 74 2.91 0.45 -13.64
CA TRP A 74 2.90 0.97 -12.27
C TRP A 74 3.40 2.41 -12.15
N LYS A 75 4.15 2.89 -13.15
CA LYS A 75 4.67 4.26 -13.21
C LYS A 75 3.55 5.29 -13.38
N GLN A 76 2.64 5.01 -14.32
CA GLN A 76 1.60 5.92 -14.76
C GLN A 76 0.56 6.14 -13.64
N GLY A 77 0.69 7.24 -12.90
CA GLY A 77 -0.17 7.51 -11.75
C GLY A 77 0.27 6.80 -10.46
N SER A 78 1.57 6.53 -10.31
CA SER A 78 2.18 5.82 -9.17
C SER A 78 1.59 6.17 -7.80
N VAL A 79 1.45 7.46 -7.47
CA VAL A 79 0.87 7.92 -6.19
C VAL A 79 -0.58 7.47 -5.99
N LEU A 80 -1.41 7.56 -7.04
CA LEU A 80 -2.81 7.12 -7.00
C LEU A 80 -2.92 5.60 -6.94
N ILE A 81 -2.07 4.89 -7.69
CA ILE A 81 -1.98 3.43 -7.65
C ILE A 81 -1.60 2.97 -6.24
N SER A 82 -0.58 3.58 -5.63
CA SER A 82 -0.16 3.34 -4.25
C SER A 82 -1.32 3.50 -3.28
N LEU A 83 -2.08 4.59 -3.37
CA LEU A 83 -3.23 4.83 -2.51
C LEU A 83 -4.29 3.72 -2.66
N ILE A 84 -4.69 3.41 -3.90
CA ILE A 84 -5.73 2.41 -4.17
C ILE A 84 -5.29 1.02 -3.68
N TRP A 85 -4.04 0.64 -3.95
CA TRP A 85 -3.48 -0.65 -3.51
C TRP A 85 -3.38 -0.75 -1.99
N VAL A 86 -2.91 0.29 -1.30
CA VAL A 86 -2.85 0.32 0.17
C VAL A 86 -4.26 0.19 0.75
N CYS A 87 -5.22 0.98 0.27
CA CYS A 87 -6.60 0.90 0.74
C CYS A 87 -7.19 -0.50 0.55
N MET A 88 -7.06 -1.08 -0.65
CA MET A 88 -7.53 -2.45 -0.92
C MET A 88 -6.88 -3.46 0.03
N LEU A 89 -5.54 -3.43 0.17
CA LEU A 89 -4.82 -4.38 1.01
C LEU A 89 -5.15 -4.24 2.50
N MET A 90 -5.34 -3.02 3.01
CA MET A 90 -5.76 -2.82 4.39
C MET A 90 -7.13 -3.48 4.67
N TYR A 91 -8.11 -3.30 3.77
CA TYR A 91 -9.42 -3.93 3.94
C TYR A 91 -9.39 -5.45 3.71
N VAL A 92 -8.53 -5.95 2.82
CA VAL A 92 -8.30 -7.39 2.64
C VAL A 92 -7.70 -8.01 3.90
N ILE A 93 -6.69 -7.36 4.51
CA ILE A 93 -6.06 -7.82 5.75
C ILE A 93 -7.09 -7.84 6.90
N ASP A 94 -7.96 -6.83 6.97
CA ASP A 94 -9.06 -6.79 7.95
C ASP A 94 -10.19 -7.77 7.67
N ARG A 95 -10.15 -8.49 6.54
CA ARG A 95 -11.23 -9.35 6.03
C ARG A 95 -12.55 -8.61 5.82
N LYS A 96 -12.48 -7.32 5.49
CA LYS A 96 -13.62 -6.46 5.14
C LYS A 96 -13.77 -6.40 3.62
N TRP A 97 -14.20 -7.51 3.03
CA TRP A 97 -14.22 -7.73 1.58
C TRP A 97 -15.14 -6.76 0.83
N LEU A 98 -16.26 -6.34 1.44
CA LEU A 98 -17.16 -5.35 0.84
C LEU A 98 -16.46 -4.01 0.62
N SER A 99 -15.72 -3.53 1.62
CA SER A 99 -14.94 -2.30 1.52
C SER A 99 -13.79 -2.45 0.51
N ALA A 100 -13.11 -3.60 0.48
CA ALA A 100 -12.08 -3.89 -0.53
C ALA A 100 -12.66 -3.86 -1.96
N THR A 101 -13.86 -4.38 -2.15
CA THR A 101 -14.58 -4.36 -3.43
C THR A 101 -14.84 -2.93 -3.89
N VAL A 102 -15.30 -2.04 -2.99
CA VAL A 102 -15.51 -0.62 -3.32
C VAL A 102 -14.22 0.02 -3.82
N TRP A 103 -13.09 -0.18 -3.13
CA TRP A 103 -11.81 0.37 -3.57
C TRP A 103 -11.31 -0.23 -4.90
N ALA A 104 -11.54 -1.52 -5.15
CA ALA A 104 -11.25 -2.13 -6.45
C ALA A 104 -12.11 -1.51 -7.57
N THR A 105 -13.39 -1.22 -7.32
CA THR A 105 -14.25 -0.54 -8.30
C THR A 105 -13.83 0.91 -8.56
N ILE A 106 -13.36 1.63 -7.53
CA ILE A 106 -12.78 2.98 -7.71
C ILE A 106 -11.53 2.89 -8.59
N GLY A 107 -10.66 1.90 -8.34
CA GLY A 107 -9.50 1.62 -9.20
C GLY A 107 -9.90 1.33 -10.65
N ALA A 108 -10.95 0.54 -10.87
CA ALA A 108 -11.50 0.27 -12.19
C ALA A 108 -11.96 1.56 -12.89
N LEU A 109 -12.68 2.45 -12.20
CA LEU A 109 -13.12 3.71 -12.77
C LEU A 109 -11.94 4.61 -13.18
N PHE A 110 -10.90 4.68 -12.34
CA PHE A 110 -9.70 5.45 -12.67
C PHE A 110 -8.93 4.84 -13.85
N ALA A 111 -8.81 3.51 -13.90
CA ALA A 111 -8.21 2.82 -15.05
C ALA A 111 -9.02 3.03 -16.34
N ALA A 112 -10.35 2.97 -16.27
CA ALA A 112 -11.23 3.19 -17.42
C ALA A 112 -11.13 4.62 -17.97
N SER A 113 -10.96 5.61 -17.09
CA SER A 113 -10.76 7.01 -17.48
C SER A 113 -9.33 7.31 -17.94
N GLY A 114 -8.39 6.35 -17.83
CA GLY A 114 -6.98 6.55 -18.17
C GLY A 114 -6.22 7.48 -17.21
N ILE A 115 -6.74 7.72 -16.00
CA ILE A 115 -6.05 8.52 -14.96
C ILE A 115 -4.85 7.75 -14.39
N ILE A 116 -4.95 6.42 -14.36
CA ILE A 116 -3.89 5.50 -13.92
C ILE A 116 -3.53 4.54 -15.06
N HIS A 117 -2.32 3.98 -15.03
CA HIS A 117 -1.76 3.00 -15.97
C HIS A 117 -1.48 3.47 -17.41
N VAL A 118 -2.00 4.63 -17.85
CA VAL A 118 -1.84 5.12 -19.24
C VAL A 118 -1.44 6.61 -19.25
N PRO A 119 -0.59 7.07 -20.21
CA PRO A 119 -0.08 8.45 -20.26
C PRO A 119 -1.13 9.52 -20.58
N LYS A 120 -2.23 9.15 -21.22
CA LYS A 120 -3.28 10.07 -21.65
C LYS A 120 -4.60 9.66 -21.01
N ALA A 121 -5.15 10.57 -20.22
CA ALA A 121 -6.49 10.44 -19.68
C ALA A 121 -7.53 10.70 -20.78
N GLY A 122 -8.63 9.96 -20.73
CA GLY A 122 -9.71 10.02 -21.72
C GLY A 122 -10.19 8.63 -22.12
N PHE A 123 -11.37 8.59 -22.75
CA PHE A 123 -12.01 7.35 -23.20
C PHE A 123 -11.72 7.01 -24.67
N GLU A 124 -11.04 7.90 -25.41
CA GLU A 124 -10.75 7.73 -26.84
C GLU A 124 -9.82 6.53 -27.09
N SER A 125 -8.90 6.27 -26.17
CA SER A 125 -7.94 5.17 -26.21
C SER A 125 -8.38 3.94 -25.42
N PHE A 126 -9.67 3.80 -25.08
CA PHE A 126 -10.14 2.69 -24.23
C PHE A 126 -9.91 1.31 -24.87
N VAL A 127 -10.18 1.19 -26.18
CA VAL A 127 -10.01 -0.05 -26.97
C VAL A 127 -9.00 0.14 -28.11
N ALA A 128 -8.34 1.30 -28.18
CA ALA A 128 -7.38 1.57 -29.24
C ALA A 128 -6.13 0.69 -29.03
N PRO A 129 -5.65 -0.03 -30.06
CA PRO A 129 -4.45 -0.85 -29.91
C PRO A 129 -3.19 0.02 -29.69
N GLU A 130 -2.19 -0.50 -28.98
CA GLU A 130 -0.92 0.16 -28.66
C GLU A 130 -0.29 0.87 -29.86
N SER A 131 -0.30 0.20 -31.02
CA SER A 131 0.29 0.70 -32.28
C SER A 131 -0.36 1.98 -32.81
N GLU A 132 -1.61 2.27 -32.45
CA GLU A 132 -2.31 3.48 -32.87
C GLU A 132 -2.17 4.64 -31.85
N GLN A 133 -1.75 4.33 -30.62
CA GLN A 133 -1.61 5.32 -29.56
C GLN A 133 -0.25 6.03 -29.57
N CYS A 134 0.77 5.36 -30.09
CA CYS A 134 2.14 5.86 -30.13
C CYS A 134 2.47 6.64 -31.41
N ARG A 135 3.33 7.65 -31.25
CA ARG A 135 3.75 8.54 -32.35
C ARG A 135 5.07 8.10 -32.99
N SER A 136 5.91 7.37 -32.24
CA SER A 136 7.20 6.82 -32.66
C SER A 136 7.46 5.48 -31.96
N GLU A 137 8.24 4.60 -32.59
CA GLU A 137 8.61 3.28 -32.05
C GLU A 137 9.31 3.38 -30.67
N GLU A 138 10.07 4.46 -30.44
CA GLU A 138 10.77 4.73 -29.18
C GLU A 138 9.85 5.17 -28.03
N GLU A 139 8.59 5.51 -28.31
CA GLU A 139 7.60 5.90 -27.29
C GLU A 139 6.51 4.85 -27.08
N CYS A 140 6.38 3.86 -27.99
CA CYS A 140 5.27 2.88 -27.95
C CYS A 140 5.26 2.07 -26.64
N TRP A 141 6.44 1.73 -26.13
CA TRP A 141 6.56 1.01 -24.87
C TRP A 141 5.83 1.68 -23.71
N GLN A 142 5.62 3.02 -23.71
CA GLN A 142 4.91 3.79 -22.67
C GLN A 142 3.39 3.59 -22.64
N TYR A 143 2.82 3.03 -23.69
CA TYR A 143 1.38 2.85 -23.85
C TYR A 143 0.99 1.44 -23.44
N GLY A 144 -0.18 1.33 -22.83
CA GLY A 144 -0.79 0.06 -22.51
C GLY A 144 -2.29 0.11 -22.82
N GLU A 145 -2.84 -1.05 -23.12
CA GLU A 145 -4.26 -1.22 -23.41
C GLU A 145 -5.12 -0.88 -22.17
N GLN A 146 -5.81 0.25 -22.20
CA GLN A 146 -6.61 0.75 -21.07
C GLN A 146 -7.63 -0.29 -20.57
N TRP A 147 -8.32 -0.97 -21.49
CA TRP A 147 -9.34 -1.97 -21.16
C TRP A 147 -8.77 -3.17 -20.38
N MET A 148 -7.50 -3.53 -20.56
CA MET A 148 -6.87 -4.64 -19.82
C MET A 148 -6.73 -4.30 -18.34
N TYR A 149 -6.31 -3.07 -18.03
CA TYR A 149 -6.20 -2.60 -16.64
C TYR A 149 -7.58 -2.47 -16.00
N PHE A 150 -8.56 -1.91 -16.73
CA PHE A 150 -9.94 -1.86 -16.27
C PHE A 150 -10.48 -3.26 -15.92
N LEU A 151 -10.31 -4.22 -16.83
CA LEU A 151 -10.74 -5.59 -16.63
C LEU A 151 -10.05 -6.24 -15.44
N ALA A 152 -8.75 -5.99 -15.24
CA ALA A 152 -8.02 -6.51 -14.09
C ALA A 152 -8.63 -6.05 -12.76
N TYR A 153 -8.95 -4.76 -12.62
CA TYR A 153 -9.62 -4.24 -11.42
C TYR A 153 -11.05 -4.77 -11.26
N ILE A 154 -11.78 -4.99 -12.35
CA ILE A 154 -13.10 -5.62 -12.31
C ILE A 154 -13.00 -7.08 -11.83
N ILE A 155 -12.03 -7.84 -12.34
CA ILE A 155 -11.79 -9.21 -11.88
C ILE A 155 -11.46 -9.22 -10.38
N MET A 156 -10.60 -8.31 -9.92
CA MET A 156 -10.30 -8.15 -8.49
C MET A 156 -11.53 -7.77 -7.65
N ALA A 157 -12.40 -6.89 -8.15
CA ALA A 157 -13.64 -6.55 -7.47
C ALA A 157 -14.59 -7.76 -7.40
N VAL A 158 -14.69 -8.52 -8.49
CA VAL A 158 -15.50 -9.76 -8.54
C VAL A 158 -14.96 -10.83 -7.61
N THR A 159 -13.63 -11.00 -7.50
CA THR A 159 -13.05 -11.99 -6.58
C THR A 159 -13.33 -11.61 -5.12
N PHE A 160 -13.18 -10.33 -4.74
CA PHE A 160 -13.53 -9.87 -3.39
C PHE A 160 -15.02 -10.02 -3.09
N LEU A 161 -15.89 -9.70 -4.06
CA LEU A 161 -17.33 -9.89 -3.93
C LEU A 161 -17.69 -11.38 -3.82
N ALA A 162 -17.06 -12.24 -4.61
CA ALA A 162 -17.29 -13.68 -4.57
C ALA A 162 -16.88 -14.26 -3.21
N ILE A 163 -15.76 -13.81 -2.64
CA ILE A 163 -15.34 -14.18 -1.28
C ILE A 163 -16.39 -13.74 -0.25
N GLU A 164 -16.91 -12.52 -0.37
CA GLU A 164 -17.95 -12.03 0.55
C GLU A 164 -19.25 -12.84 0.45
N ILE A 165 -19.65 -13.19 -0.77
CA ILE A 165 -20.82 -14.02 -1.03
C ILE A 165 -20.64 -15.41 -0.41
N ILE A 166 -19.49 -16.07 -0.66
CA ILE A 166 -19.18 -17.38 -0.07
C ILE A 166 -19.18 -17.29 1.46
N ARG A 167 -18.56 -16.24 2.01
CA ARG A 167 -18.55 -15.97 3.46
C ARG A 167 -19.96 -15.81 4.02
N SER A 168 -20.85 -15.12 3.30
CA SER A 168 -22.24 -14.94 3.74
C SER A 168 -23.07 -16.24 3.75
N PHE A 169 -22.64 -17.28 3.03
CA PHE A 169 -23.30 -18.58 2.98
C PHE A 169 -22.70 -19.63 3.92
N VAL A 170 -21.47 -19.44 4.40
CA VAL A 170 -20.78 -20.37 5.31
C VAL A 170 -20.95 -19.85 6.73
N ASP A 171 -21.69 -20.60 7.57
CA ASP A 171 -21.97 -20.23 8.96
C ASP A 171 -20.71 -19.81 9.73
N ASP A 172 -20.81 -18.71 10.49
CA ASP A 172 -19.72 -17.98 11.16
C ASP A 172 -18.83 -18.85 12.09
N GLU A 173 -19.24 -20.07 12.41
CA GLU A 173 -18.53 -20.96 13.34
C GLU A 173 -17.18 -21.48 12.79
N MET A 174 -16.98 -21.45 11.47
CA MET A 174 -15.72 -21.86 10.84
C MET A 174 -14.79 -20.68 10.47
N LEU A 175 -15.31 -19.46 10.36
CA LEU A 175 -14.58 -18.30 9.84
C LEU A 175 -14.27 -17.28 10.93
N LEU A 176 -13.00 -16.91 11.04
CA LEU A 176 -12.57 -15.90 12.00
C LEU A 176 -13.25 -14.55 11.69
N PRO A 177 -13.81 -13.86 12.69
CA PRO A 177 -14.52 -12.60 12.50
C PRO A 177 -13.60 -11.51 11.90
N PRO A 178 -14.19 -10.44 11.31
CA PRO A 178 -13.43 -9.29 10.86
C PRO A 178 -12.62 -8.73 12.02
N LEU A 179 -11.36 -8.41 11.77
CA LEU A 179 -10.48 -7.98 12.85
C LEU A 179 -10.79 -6.51 13.16
N THR A 180 -11.32 -6.26 14.36
CA THR A 180 -11.52 -4.90 14.88
C THR A 180 -10.30 -4.49 15.72
N ASN A 181 -10.04 -3.19 15.78
CA ASN A 181 -8.94 -2.64 16.57
C ASN A 181 -9.17 -2.76 18.08
N GLU A 182 -10.39 -3.08 18.50
CA GLU A 182 -10.80 -3.18 19.91
C GLU A 182 -10.13 -4.36 20.63
N VAL A 183 -9.93 -5.48 19.92
CA VAL A 183 -9.30 -6.69 20.50
C VAL A 183 -7.85 -6.41 20.91
N GLN A 184 -7.11 -5.61 20.15
CA GLN A 184 -5.72 -5.25 20.46
C GLN A 184 -5.59 -4.19 21.56
N MET A 185 -6.57 -3.28 21.72
CA MET A 185 -6.54 -2.36 22.86
C MET A 185 -6.69 -3.13 24.18
N ASN A 186 -7.65 -4.06 24.26
CA ASN A 186 -7.85 -4.87 25.47
C ASN A 186 -6.63 -5.75 25.79
N GLU A 187 -5.99 -6.37 24.80
CA GLU A 187 -4.80 -7.18 25.04
C GLU A 187 -3.59 -6.34 25.47
N ASN A 188 -3.38 -5.18 24.85
CA ASN A 188 -2.29 -4.27 25.22
C ASN A 188 -2.53 -3.63 26.59
N ASP A 189 -3.77 -3.32 26.93
CA ASP A 189 -4.16 -2.84 28.26
C ASP A 189 -3.98 -3.94 29.29
N ASP A 190 -4.38 -5.19 29.02
CA ASP A 190 -4.18 -6.32 29.93
C ASP A 190 -2.70 -6.64 30.18
N VAL A 191 -1.85 -6.52 29.14
CA VAL A 191 -0.40 -6.70 29.26
C VAL A 191 0.21 -5.55 30.06
N LYS A 192 -0.15 -4.31 29.74
CA LYS A 192 0.32 -3.12 30.47
C LYS A 192 -0.12 -3.14 31.93
N THR A 193 -1.34 -3.60 32.21
CA THR A 193 -1.88 -3.73 33.58
C THR A 193 -1.14 -4.83 34.34
N ARG A 194 -0.86 -5.98 33.70
CA ARG A 194 -0.03 -7.05 34.29
C ARG A 194 1.39 -6.59 34.61
N ASP A 195 2.04 -5.85 33.72
CA ASP A 195 3.39 -5.32 33.96
C ASP A 195 3.39 -4.29 35.11
N LEU A 196 2.37 -3.43 35.18
CA LEU A 196 2.20 -2.50 36.29
C LEU A 196 1.96 -3.22 37.63
N ASP A 197 1.18 -4.30 37.64
CA ASP A 197 0.95 -5.12 38.84
C ASP A 197 2.22 -5.87 39.29
N LEU A 198 3.05 -6.33 38.35
CA LEU A 198 4.35 -6.94 38.66
C LEU A 198 5.35 -5.93 39.23
N LEU A 199 5.30 -4.68 38.78
CA LEU A 199 6.11 -3.59 39.33
C LEU A 199 5.61 -3.19 40.72
N ARG A 200 4.29 -3.03 40.91
CA ARG A 200 3.67 -2.76 42.21
C ARG A 200 3.98 -3.85 43.24
N ARG A 201 3.97 -5.13 42.84
CA ARG A 201 4.31 -6.26 43.73
C ARG A 201 5.80 -6.28 44.13
N LYS A 202 6.67 -5.59 43.39
CA LYS A 202 8.12 -5.51 43.68
C LYS A 202 8.50 -4.32 44.55
N ASP A 203 7.57 -3.44 44.91
CA ASP A 203 7.84 -2.28 45.75
C ASP A 203 8.12 -2.72 47.20
N PRO A 204 9.38 -2.65 47.71
CA PRO A 204 9.73 -3.13 49.06
C PRO A 204 9.23 -2.20 50.18
N ILE A 205 8.54 -1.12 49.82
CA ILE A 205 8.21 -0.02 50.73
C ILE A 205 7.07 -0.40 51.69
N GLU A 206 6.17 -1.30 51.29
CA GLU A 206 5.08 -1.77 52.16
C GLU A 206 5.58 -2.74 53.26
N GLU A 207 6.65 -3.48 53.02
CA GLU A 207 7.24 -4.41 54.01
C GLU A 207 8.08 -3.69 55.09
N LEU A 208 8.57 -2.48 54.80
CA LEU A 208 9.34 -1.66 55.74
C LEU A 208 8.45 -0.79 56.65
N SER A 209 7.23 -0.46 56.22
CA SER A 209 6.27 0.29 57.04
C SER A 209 5.57 -0.56 58.11
N SER A 210 5.36 -1.86 57.86
CA SER A 210 4.73 -2.74 58.87
C SER A 210 5.69 -3.10 59.99
N ASN A 211 6.97 -3.32 59.69
CA ASN A 211 8.01 -3.66 60.68
C ASN A 211 8.44 -2.50 61.59
N THR A 212 8.08 -1.25 61.26
CA THR A 212 8.42 -0.08 62.09
C THR A 212 7.29 0.32 63.05
N LEU A 213 6.06 -0.13 62.83
CA LEU A 213 4.92 0.13 63.72
C LEU A 213 4.75 -0.92 64.82
N ASP A 214 5.30 -2.13 64.64
CA ASP A 214 5.31 -3.17 65.67
C ASP A 214 6.48 -3.03 66.68
N ASN A 215 7.39 -2.08 66.46
CA ASN A 215 8.58 -1.85 67.27
C ASN A 215 8.62 -0.50 68.00
N ALA A 216 7.47 0.19 68.12
CA ALA A 216 7.33 1.48 68.83
C ALA A 216 6.35 1.40 70.01
#